data_AF-A0A0S9KTQ8-F1
#
_entry.id   AF-A0A0S9KTQ8-F1
#
_cell.length_a   1.000
_cell.length_b   1.000
_cell.length_c   1.000
_cell.angle_alpha   90.00
_cell.angle_beta   90.00
_cell.angle_gamma   90.00
#
_symmetry.space_group_name_H-M   'P 1'
#
loop_
_entity.id
_entity.type
_entity.pdbx_description
1 polymer ?
#
loop_
_entity_poly.entity_id
_entity_poly.type
_entity_poly.pdbx_seq_one_letter_code
_entity_poly.pdbx_strand_id
1 'polypeptide(L)'
;MRVPFAQLHAPLFAVAVFGTLSLSRLLALVVPTDFYFTFQSLFADRSPQNLLWSALGKTAAPLVVGLAAGLWCTLRWRPGSGRPEGPRPGFVRRVRGQFGPTLFAAGFFAALLSAWPAMVYWDLMANPAVAHLKPVFFGLYVLYMLGFGYVSLLGLLLAIYLHEHWQGSPPGTASVSIKELSRVGALWLFNSGLAASAMKLLTG
;
A
#
# COMPACT_ATOMS: atom_id res chain seq x y z
N MET A 1 -21.66 -0.75 25.62
CA MET A 1 -21.08 -1.23 24.35
C MET A 1 -19.99 -0.25 23.92
N ARG A 2 -18.70 -0.63 24.00
CA ARG A 2 -17.61 0.21 23.47
C ARG A 2 -17.45 -0.15 21.99
N VAL A 3 -17.75 0.78 21.09
CA VAL A 3 -17.35 0.65 19.68
C VAL A 3 -15.83 0.54 19.69
N PRO A 4 -15.22 -0.58 19.28
CA PRO A 4 -13.77 -0.67 19.25
C PRO A 4 -13.31 0.13 18.05
N PHE A 5 -13.12 1.44 18.22
CA PHE A 5 -12.36 2.22 17.25
C PHE A 5 -10.99 1.57 17.14
N ALA A 6 -10.61 1.14 15.94
CA ALA A 6 -9.29 0.60 15.68
C ALA A 6 -8.27 1.70 16.02
N GLN A 7 -7.55 1.54 17.12
CA GLN A 7 -6.52 2.49 17.52
C GLN A 7 -5.31 2.31 16.60
N LEU A 8 -4.93 3.38 15.90
CA LEU A 8 -3.73 3.38 15.07
C LEU A 8 -2.49 3.38 15.96
N HIS A 9 -1.53 2.50 15.67
CA HIS A 9 -0.28 2.44 16.41
C HIS A 9 0.68 3.53 15.94
N ALA A 10 0.61 4.71 16.58
CA ALA A 10 1.28 5.94 16.17
C ALA A 10 2.77 5.80 15.74
N PRO A 11 3.66 5.12 16.50
CA PRO A 11 5.06 5.04 16.09
C PRO A 11 5.25 4.14 14.86
N LEU A 12 4.46 3.06 14.74
CA LEU A 12 4.50 2.19 13.56
C LEU A 12 3.96 2.94 12.34
N PHE A 13 2.89 3.71 12.51
CA PHE A 13 2.35 4.58 11.49
C PHE A 13 3.41 5.55 10.96
N ALA A 14 4.07 6.31 11.85
CA ALA A 14 5.09 7.27 11.46
C ALA A 14 6.26 6.59 10.72
N VAL A 15 6.81 5.51 11.29
CA VAL A 15 7.91 4.76 10.66
C VAL A 15 7.51 4.22 9.28
N ALA A 16 6.29 3.69 9.14
CA ALA A 16 5.82 3.17 7.86
C ALA A 16 5.57 4.28 6.82
N VAL A 17 5.02 5.44 7.22
CA VAL A 17 4.84 6.60 6.33
C VAL A 17 6.19 7.10 5.81
N PHE A 18 7.11 7.45 6.71
CA PHE A 18 8.40 8.01 6.33
C PHE A 18 9.32 6.97 5.69
N GLY A 19 9.22 5.70 6.09
CA GLY A 19 9.91 4.59 5.45
C GLY A 19 9.45 4.43 3.99
N THR A 20 8.14 4.51 3.74
CA THR A 20 7.59 4.43 2.38
C THR A 20 8.09 5.60 1.53
N LEU A 21 8.00 6.83 2.05
CA LEU A 21 8.48 8.02 1.34
C LEU A 21 9.98 7.94 1.02
N SER A 22 10.79 7.55 2.00
CA SER A 22 12.25 7.44 1.84
C SER A 22 12.61 6.36 0.82
N LEU A 23 11.99 5.18 0.93
CA LEU A 23 12.22 4.08 -0.01
C LEU A 23 11.76 4.43 -1.43
N SER A 24 10.61 5.10 -1.59
CA SER A 24 10.17 5.62 -2.89
C SER A 24 11.19 6.56 -3.50
N ARG A 25 11.81 7.45 -2.70
CA ARG A 25 12.87 8.34 -3.17
C ARG A 25 14.14 7.59 -3.57
N LEU A 26 14.54 6.58 -2.81
CA LEU A 26 15.70 5.75 -3.17
C LEU A 26 15.45 4.95 -4.46
N LEU A 27 14.26 4.36 -4.60
CA LEU A 27 13.87 3.64 -5.83
C LEU A 27 13.85 4.57 -7.06
N ALA A 28 13.47 5.84 -6.87
CA ALA A 28 13.51 6.85 -7.92
C ALA A 28 14.93 7.19 -8.40
N LEU A 29 15.96 6.99 -7.57
CA LEU A 29 17.37 7.17 -7.98
C LEU A 29 17.86 5.99 -8.84
N VAL A 30 17.31 4.80 -8.62
CA VAL A 30 17.73 3.57 -9.33
C VAL A 30 16.99 3.40 -10.65
N VAL A 31 15.70 3.75 -10.68
CA VAL A 31 14.86 3.67 -11.87
C VAL A 31 14.58 5.10 -12.31
N PRO A 32 15.24 5.62 -13.37
CA PRO A 32 15.06 6.97 -13.89
C PRO A 32 13.74 7.08 -14.67
N THR A 33 12.65 6.65 -14.06
CA THR A 33 11.31 7.06 -14.46
C THR A 33 11.01 8.35 -13.71
N ASP A 34 10.29 9.29 -14.33
CA ASP A 34 9.76 10.46 -13.64
C ASP A 34 8.92 10.00 -12.44
N PHE A 35 9.55 9.86 -11.29
CA PHE A 35 8.95 9.41 -10.04
C PHE A 35 8.24 10.55 -9.32
N TYR A 36 8.17 11.73 -9.95
CA TYR A 36 7.16 12.70 -9.58
C TYR A 36 5.79 12.04 -9.81
N PHE A 37 4.97 12.01 -8.75
CA PHE A 37 3.60 11.50 -8.78
C PHE A 37 2.69 12.43 -9.60
N THR A 38 3.00 12.56 -10.89
CA THR A 38 2.16 13.22 -11.87
C THR A 38 1.46 12.14 -12.68
N PHE A 39 0.17 12.30 -12.95
CA PHE A 39 -0.58 11.41 -13.85
C PHE A 39 0.12 11.23 -15.21
N GLN A 40 0.83 12.28 -15.64
CA GLN A 40 1.71 12.27 -16.82
C GLN A 40 2.76 11.13 -16.79
N SER A 41 3.38 10.84 -15.65
CA SER A 41 4.38 9.77 -15.53
C SER A 41 3.81 8.34 -15.57
N LEU A 42 2.52 8.18 -15.26
CA LEU A 42 1.81 6.91 -15.32
C LEU A 42 1.19 6.66 -16.70
N PHE A 43 0.97 7.69 -17.53
CA PHE A 43 0.18 7.55 -18.75
C PHE A 43 0.66 8.39 -19.96
N ALA A 44 1.86 9.00 -19.91
CA ALA A 44 2.54 9.44 -21.13
C ALA A 44 2.66 8.27 -22.10
N ASP A 45 2.70 8.53 -23.42
CA ASP A 45 2.84 7.54 -24.50
C ASP A 45 4.04 6.61 -24.28
N ARG A 46 3.84 5.61 -23.42
CA ARG A 46 4.82 4.64 -22.98
C ARG A 46 4.32 3.29 -23.44
N SER A 47 5.23 2.45 -23.91
CA SER A 47 4.89 1.08 -24.25
C SER A 47 4.19 0.39 -23.06
N PRO A 48 3.26 -0.56 -23.30
CA PRO A 48 2.57 -1.29 -22.24
C PRO A 48 3.52 -1.91 -21.20
N GLN A 49 4.71 -2.31 -21.64
CA GLN A 49 5.77 -2.84 -20.79
C GLN A 49 6.30 -1.79 -19.81
N ASN A 50 6.52 -0.56 -20.26
CA ASN A 50 7.00 0.54 -19.41
C ASN A 50 5.95 0.99 -18.39
N LEU A 51 4.66 0.87 -18.72
CA LEU A 51 3.55 1.11 -17.79
C LEU A 51 3.56 0.12 -16.63
N LEU A 52 3.72 -1.18 -16.93
CA LEU A 52 3.79 -2.22 -15.91
C LEU A 52 4.97 -2.01 -14.97
N TRP A 53 6.16 -1.75 -15.51
CA TRP A 53 7.36 -1.49 -14.70
C TRP A 53 7.23 -0.24 -13.83
N SER A 54 6.62 0.83 -14.36
CA SER A 54 6.33 2.05 -13.59
C SER A 54 5.37 1.77 -12.43
N ALA A 55 4.30 1.02 -12.70
CA ALA A 55 3.32 0.64 -11.67
C ALA A 55 3.97 -0.21 -10.58
N LEU A 56 4.73 -1.25 -10.95
CA LEU A 56 5.44 -2.12 -10.01
C LEU A 56 6.50 -1.37 -9.21
N GLY A 57 7.28 -0.50 -9.86
CA GLY A 57 8.30 0.31 -9.18
C GLY A 57 7.69 1.26 -8.15
N LYS A 58 6.55 1.87 -8.47
CA LYS A 58 5.85 2.79 -7.56
C LYS A 58 5.21 2.07 -6.37
N THR A 59 4.71 0.85 -6.57
CA THR A 59 4.09 0.05 -5.50
C THR A 59 5.10 -0.78 -4.70
N ALA A 60 6.34 -0.94 -5.17
CA ALA A 60 7.37 -1.67 -4.46
C ALA A 60 7.67 -1.10 -3.07
N ALA A 61 7.75 0.23 -2.94
CA ALA A 61 8.04 0.87 -1.66
C ALA A 61 7.02 0.54 -0.56
N PRO A 62 5.70 0.81 -0.73
CA PRO A 62 4.72 0.47 0.31
C PRO A 62 4.65 -1.04 0.57
N LEU A 63 4.86 -1.87 -0.46
CA LEU A 63 4.87 -3.33 -0.31
C LEU A 63 6.02 -3.79 0.60
N VAL A 64 7.24 -3.34 0.31
CA VAL A 64 8.45 -3.71 1.07
C VAL A 64 8.37 -3.20 2.49
N VAL A 65 7.90 -1.97 2.71
CA VAL A 65 7.71 -1.42 4.06
C VAL A 65 6.65 -2.19 4.83
N GLY A 66 5.52 -2.52 4.18
CA GLY A 66 4.48 -3.36 4.77
C GLY A 66 5.01 -4.74 5.18
N LEU A 67 5.81 -5.35 4.30
CA LEU A 67 6.45 -6.64 4.53
C LEU A 67 7.45 -6.59 5.69
N ALA A 68 8.35 -5.60 5.70
CA ALA A 68 9.33 -5.41 6.77
C ALA A 68 8.66 -5.18 8.13
N ALA A 69 7.62 -4.33 8.16
CA ALA A 69 6.83 -4.10 9.37
C ALA A 69 6.11 -5.38 9.84
N GLY A 70 5.54 -6.14 8.91
CA GLY A 70 4.89 -7.41 9.23
C GLY A 70 5.83 -8.45 9.81
N LEU A 71 7.02 -8.60 9.22
CA LEU A 71 8.08 -9.48 9.75
C LEU A 71 8.57 -9.00 11.12
N TRP A 72 8.77 -7.70 11.29
CA TRP A 72 9.18 -7.14 12.58
C TRP A 72 8.14 -7.42 13.68
N CYS A 73 6.86 -7.20 13.39
CA CYS A 73 5.76 -7.50 14.32
C CYS A 73 5.69 -8.99 14.67
N THR A 74 5.81 -9.88 13.68
CA THR A 74 5.73 -11.34 13.94
C THR A 74 6.93 -11.87 14.72
N LEU A 75 8.13 -11.30 14.50
CA LEU A 75 9.34 -11.69 15.21
C LEU A 75 9.41 -11.14 16.64
N ARG A 76 9.08 -9.86 16.86
CA ARG A 76 9.22 -9.20 18.17
C ARG A 76 8.14 -9.56 19.18
N TRP A 77 6.94 -9.90 18.73
CA TRP A 77 5.81 -10.18 19.61
C TRP A 77 5.57 -11.67 19.86
N ARG A 78 6.58 -12.53 19.64
CA ARG A 78 6.52 -13.91 20.11
C ARG A 78 6.37 -13.91 21.64
N PRO A 79 5.31 -14.51 22.20
CA PRO A 79 5.22 -14.68 23.64
C PRO A 79 6.42 -15.51 24.10
N GLY A 80 7.20 -14.98 25.05
CA GLY A 80 8.45 -15.54 25.56
C GLY A 80 8.33 -16.89 26.30
N SER A 81 7.32 -17.70 26.02
CA SER A 81 7.27 -19.08 26.47
C SER A 81 8.28 -19.87 25.63
N GLY A 82 9.39 -20.28 26.22
CA GLY A 82 10.45 -21.11 25.62
C GLY A 82 10.02 -22.52 25.20
N ARG A 83 8.78 -22.69 24.69
CA ARG A 83 8.29 -23.92 24.09
C ARG A 83 8.15 -23.73 22.58
N PRO A 84 8.62 -24.69 21.77
CA PRO A 84 8.48 -24.69 20.31
C PRO A 84 7.04 -25.07 19.89
N GLU A 85 6.03 -24.50 20.54
CA GLU A 85 4.66 -24.59 20.06
C GLU A 85 4.49 -23.53 18.97
N GLY A 86 4.08 -23.97 17.78
CA GLY A 86 3.94 -23.13 16.60
C GLY A 86 3.07 -21.87 16.79
N PRO A 87 3.04 -20.98 15.78
CA PRO A 87 2.36 -19.70 15.87
C PRO A 87 0.88 -19.92 16.17
N ARG A 88 0.44 -19.53 17.38
CA ARG A 88 -0.95 -19.71 17.79
C ARG A 88 -1.85 -18.85 16.89
N PRO A 89 -2.91 -19.40 16.28
CA PRO A 89 -3.78 -18.67 15.34
C PRO A 89 -4.41 -17.39 15.94
N GLY A 90 -4.59 -17.34 17.26
CA GLY A 90 -5.06 -16.15 17.98
C GLY A 90 -4.04 -15.00 18.10
N PHE A 91 -2.75 -15.27 17.91
CA PHE A 91 -1.71 -14.23 17.89
C PHE A 91 -1.72 -13.48 16.56
N VAL A 92 -1.74 -14.22 15.46
CA VAL A 92 -1.67 -13.61 14.13
C VAL A 92 -2.93 -12.82 13.79
N ARG A 93 -4.10 -13.32 14.23
CA ARG A 93 -5.35 -12.56 14.16
C ARG A 93 -5.28 -11.23 14.92
N ARG A 94 -4.55 -11.16 16.04
CA ARG A 94 -4.32 -9.93 16.80
C ARG A 94 -3.36 -8.99 16.09
N VAL A 95 -2.22 -9.48 15.59
CA VAL A 95 -1.27 -8.69 14.80
C VAL A 95 -1.97 -8.05 13.61
N ARG A 96 -2.74 -8.83 12.85
CA ARG A 96 -3.52 -8.34 11.72
C ARG A 96 -4.59 -7.33 12.14
N GLY A 97 -5.39 -7.64 13.17
CA GLY A 97 -6.47 -6.77 13.64
C GLY A 97 -5.97 -5.42 14.17
N GLN A 98 -4.82 -5.42 14.85
CA GLN A 98 -4.26 -4.22 15.46
C GLN A 98 -3.41 -3.39 14.49
N PHE A 99 -2.57 -4.04 13.68
CA PHE A 99 -1.62 -3.34 12.81
C PHE A 99 -2.09 -3.19 11.36
N GLY A 100 -3.04 -4.00 10.90
CA GLY A 100 -3.60 -3.91 9.56
C GLY A 100 -4.14 -2.50 9.23
N PRO A 101 -5.03 -1.93 10.06
CA PRO A 101 -5.51 -0.55 9.86
C PRO A 101 -4.38 0.48 9.90
N THR A 102 -3.37 0.26 10.76
CA THR A 102 -2.21 1.15 10.90
C THR A 102 -1.38 1.20 9.62
N LEU A 103 -1.03 0.04 9.05
CA LEU A 103 -0.22 0.01 7.82
C LEU A 103 -1.02 0.41 6.58
N PHE A 104 -2.32 0.08 6.53
CA PHE A 104 -3.19 0.60 5.48
C PHE A 104 -3.21 2.13 5.50
N ALA A 105 -3.45 2.73 6.66
CA ALA A 105 -3.43 4.18 6.82
C ALA A 105 -2.05 4.75 6.49
N ALA A 106 -0.96 4.10 6.92
CA ALA A 106 0.39 4.56 6.61
C ALA A 106 0.68 4.60 5.10
N GLY A 107 0.29 3.55 4.36
CA GLY A 107 0.40 3.53 2.89
C GLY A 107 -0.43 4.65 2.24
N PHE A 108 -1.67 4.83 2.68
CA PHE A 108 -2.54 5.91 2.21
C PHE A 108 -1.93 7.30 2.44
N PHE A 109 -1.48 7.59 3.66
CA PHE A 109 -0.93 8.89 4.01
C PHE A 109 0.45 9.13 3.37
N ALA A 110 1.26 8.11 3.17
CA ALA A 110 2.48 8.22 2.38
C ALA A 110 2.17 8.65 0.94
N ALA A 111 1.17 8.02 0.30
CA ALA A 111 0.73 8.42 -1.03
C ALA A 111 0.19 9.86 -1.04
N LEU A 112 -0.65 10.21 -0.06
CA LEU A 112 -1.19 11.58 0.11
C LEU A 112 -0.07 12.62 0.20
N LEU A 113 0.90 12.42 1.09
CA LEU A 113 2.02 13.34 1.26
C LEU A 113 2.89 13.43 0.01
N SER A 114 3.08 12.32 -0.72
CA SER A 114 3.84 12.33 -1.97
C SER A 114 3.12 13.07 -3.10
N ALA A 115 1.79 12.98 -3.14
CA ALA A 115 0.94 13.59 -4.15
C ALA A 115 0.57 15.05 -3.81
N TRP A 116 0.65 15.44 -2.54
CA TRP A 116 0.20 16.73 -2.03
C TRP A 116 0.73 17.93 -2.84
N PRO A 117 2.04 18.02 -3.15
CA PRO A 117 2.55 19.15 -3.94
C PRO A 117 1.90 19.24 -5.33
N ALA A 118 1.63 18.10 -5.97
CA ALA A 118 0.99 18.05 -7.29
C ALA A 118 -0.50 18.44 -7.21
N MET A 119 -1.21 18.02 -6.16
CA MET A 119 -2.60 18.42 -5.90
C MET A 119 -2.72 19.93 -5.67
N VAL A 120 -1.85 20.52 -4.84
CA VAL A 120 -1.81 21.97 -4.59
C VAL A 120 -1.46 22.73 -5.86
N TYR A 121 -0.45 22.26 -6.60
CA TYR A 121 -0.09 22.86 -7.89
C TYR A 121 -1.26 22.87 -8.86
N TRP A 122 -1.97 21.74 -9.00
CA TRP A 122 -3.14 21.64 -9.86
C TRP A 122 -4.28 22.54 -9.41
N ASP A 123 -4.50 22.68 -8.10
CA ASP A 123 -5.58 23.53 -7.62
C ASP A 123 -5.32 25.02 -7.90
N LEU A 124 -4.08 25.47 -7.70
CA LEU A 124 -3.70 26.88 -7.82
C LEU A 124 -3.39 27.31 -9.27
N MET A 125 -2.76 26.45 -10.06
CA MET A 125 -2.15 26.82 -11.35
C MET A 125 -2.79 26.14 -12.57
N ALA A 126 -3.85 25.34 -12.40
CA ALA A 126 -4.50 24.69 -13.55
C ALA A 126 -5.12 25.70 -14.52
N ASN A 127 -4.98 25.42 -15.82
CA ASN A 127 -5.63 26.18 -16.89
C ASN A 127 -7.16 26.20 -16.66
N PRO A 128 -7.82 27.37 -16.66
CA PRO A 128 -9.27 27.48 -16.51
C PRO A 128 -10.07 26.58 -17.45
N ALA A 129 -9.56 26.33 -18.67
CA ALA A 129 -10.19 25.47 -19.66
C ALA A 129 -10.43 24.03 -19.17
N VAL A 130 -9.58 23.52 -18.26
CA VAL A 130 -9.69 22.17 -17.69
C VAL A 130 -10.14 22.17 -16.23
N ALA A 131 -10.53 23.32 -15.67
CA ALA A 131 -10.90 23.44 -14.27
C ALA A 131 -12.12 22.57 -13.90
N HIS A 132 -13.03 22.33 -14.85
CA HIS A 132 -14.19 21.46 -14.66
C HIS A 132 -13.81 19.98 -14.38
N LEU A 133 -12.60 19.55 -14.73
CA LEU A 133 -12.09 18.20 -14.48
C LEU A 133 -11.48 18.01 -13.08
N LYS A 134 -11.36 19.08 -12.28
CA LYS A 134 -10.77 19.02 -10.92
C LYS A 134 -11.39 17.93 -10.03
N PRO A 135 -12.73 17.77 -9.93
CA PRO A 135 -13.31 16.74 -9.06
C PRO A 135 -12.90 15.32 -9.49
N VAL A 136 -12.84 15.07 -10.80
CA VAL A 136 -12.43 13.78 -11.33
C VAL A 136 -10.96 13.50 -10.99
N PHE A 137 -10.10 14.50 -11.18
CA PHE A 137 -8.67 14.42 -10.84
C PHE A 137 -8.45 14.08 -9.35
N PHE A 138 -9.16 14.74 -8.43
CA PHE A 138 -9.09 14.43 -7.01
C PHE A 138 -9.63 13.02 -6.69
N GLY A 139 -10.72 12.61 -7.33
CA GLY A 139 -11.27 11.26 -7.18
C GLY A 139 -10.24 10.18 -7.56
N LEU A 140 -9.51 10.40 -8.66
CA LEU A 140 -8.46 9.50 -9.11
C LEU A 140 -7.28 9.44 -8.13
N TYR A 141 -6.89 10.58 -7.55
CA TYR A 141 -5.89 10.63 -6.48
C TYR A 141 -6.31 9.83 -5.25
N VAL A 142 -7.59 9.91 -4.85
CA VAL A 142 -8.11 9.11 -3.73
C VAL A 142 -8.03 7.62 -4.05
N LEU A 143 -8.47 7.18 -5.23
CA LEU A 143 -8.36 5.78 -5.66
C LEU A 143 -6.90 5.29 -5.63
N TYR A 144 -5.98 6.16 -6.05
CA TYR A 144 -4.56 5.88 -6.02
C TYR A 144 -4.01 5.71 -4.59
N MET A 145 -4.37 6.62 -3.67
CA MET A 145 -3.99 6.54 -2.25
C MET A 145 -4.55 5.28 -1.59
N LEU A 146 -5.79 4.90 -1.90
CA LEU A 146 -6.39 3.63 -1.46
C LEU A 146 -5.58 2.44 -1.98
N GLY A 147 -5.15 2.48 -3.25
CA GLY A 147 -4.25 1.50 -3.83
C GLY A 147 -2.98 1.30 -3.01
N PHE A 148 -2.32 2.40 -2.61
CA PHE A 148 -1.13 2.34 -1.75
C PHE A 148 -1.41 1.77 -0.36
N GLY A 149 -2.55 2.11 0.23
CA GLY A 149 -3.01 1.51 1.49
C GLY A 149 -3.16 -0.01 1.35
N TYR A 150 -3.80 -0.49 0.29
CA TYR A 150 -3.96 -1.93 0.03
C TYR A 150 -2.63 -2.64 -0.24
N VAL A 151 -1.70 -2.01 -0.95
CA VAL A 151 -0.38 -2.59 -1.21
C VAL A 151 0.45 -2.72 0.07
N SER A 152 0.42 -1.72 0.96
CA SER A 152 1.11 -1.82 2.25
C SER A 152 0.49 -2.91 3.14
N LEU A 153 -0.84 -3.01 3.14
CA LEU A 153 -1.54 -4.11 3.80
C LEU A 153 -1.20 -5.47 3.20
N LEU A 154 -1.08 -5.57 1.87
CA LEU A 154 -0.65 -6.80 1.19
C LEU A 154 0.75 -7.22 1.65
N GLY A 155 1.68 -6.27 1.80
CA GLY A 155 3.01 -6.53 2.34
C GLY A 155 2.97 -7.15 3.74
N LEU A 156 2.15 -6.59 4.64
CA LEU A 156 1.94 -7.14 5.99
C LEU A 156 1.41 -8.59 5.95
N LEU A 157 0.36 -8.82 5.17
CA LEU A 157 -0.25 -10.14 5.06
C LEU A 157 0.70 -11.15 4.43
N LEU A 158 1.50 -10.74 3.45
CA LEU A 158 2.52 -11.57 2.82
C LEU A 158 3.62 -11.94 3.82
N ALA A 159 4.09 -10.99 4.63
CA ALA A 159 5.07 -11.26 5.69
C ALA A 159 4.57 -12.29 6.70
N ILE A 160 3.32 -12.16 7.12
CA ILE A 160 2.66 -13.12 8.01
C ILE A 160 2.61 -14.51 7.36
N TYR A 161 2.12 -14.57 6.11
CA TYR A 161 2.00 -15.82 5.36
C TYR A 161 3.36 -16.53 5.19
N LEU A 162 4.39 -15.79 4.77
CA LEU A 162 5.75 -16.32 4.62
C LEU A 162 6.31 -16.83 5.96
N HIS A 163 6.08 -16.09 7.04
CA HIS A 163 6.52 -16.47 8.38
C HIS A 163 5.85 -17.76 8.87
N GLU A 164 4.55 -17.94 8.63
CA GLU A 164 3.83 -19.18 8.96
C GLU A 164 4.29 -20.35 8.09
N HIS A 165 4.53 -20.12 6.81
CA HIS A 165 4.96 -21.16 5.88
C HIS A 165 6.37 -21.66 6.22
N TRP A 166 7.30 -20.76 6.54
CA TRP A 166 8.65 -21.14 6.98
C TRP A 166 8.69 -21.90 8.30
N GLN A 167 7.67 -21.75 9.15
CA GLN A 167 7.58 -22.48 10.42
C GLN A 167 7.01 -23.89 10.28
N GLY A 168 6.66 -24.32 9.06
CA GLY A 168 6.13 -25.66 8.82
C GLY A 168 4.75 -25.87 9.44
N SER A 169 3.94 -24.81 9.55
CA SER A 169 2.57 -24.92 10.09
C SER A 169 1.76 -25.96 9.31
N PRO A 170 0.97 -26.82 10.00
CA PRO A 170 0.18 -27.85 9.34
C PRO A 170 -0.77 -27.25 8.28
N PRO A 171 -0.96 -27.92 7.13
CA PRO A 171 -1.88 -27.45 6.11
C PRO A 171 -3.29 -27.25 6.69
N GLY A 172 -3.91 -26.10 6.39
CA GLY A 172 -5.23 -25.72 6.92
C GLY A 172 -5.23 -24.89 8.21
N THR A 173 -4.07 -24.67 8.84
CA THR A 173 -3.93 -23.82 10.04
C THR A 173 -3.44 -22.40 9.77
N ALA A 174 -3.14 -22.07 8.51
CA ALA A 174 -2.67 -20.75 8.11
C ALA A 174 -3.69 -19.66 8.48
N SER A 175 -3.24 -18.63 9.19
CA SER A 175 -4.12 -17.54 9.61
C SER A 175 -4.42 -16.55 8.47
N VAL A 176 -3.55 -16.52 7.46
CA VAL A 176 -3.73 -15.78 6.22
C VAL A 176 -3.92 -16.77 5.09
N SER A 177 -5.13 -16.81 4.55
CA SER A 177 -5.43 -17.65 3.39
C SER A 177 -4.96 -16.99 2.10
N ILE A 178 -4.60 -17.80 1.11
CA ILE A 178 -4.32 -17.33 -0.26
C ILE A 178 -5.51 -16.54 -0.83
N LYS A 179 -6.75 -16.93 -0.46
CA LYS A 179 -7.98 -16.22 -0.84
C LYS A 179 -8.02 -14.78 -0.31
N GLU A 180 -7.41 -14.54 0.84
CA GLU A 180 -7.36 -13.20 1.41
C GLU A 180 -6.29 -12.33 0.75
N LEU A 181 -5.09 -12.89 0.54
CA LEU A 181 -4.04 -12.23 -0.24
C LEU A 181 -4.55 -11.87 -1.64
N SER A 182 -5.24 -12.79 -2.30
CA SER A 182 -5.83 -12.54 -3.62
C SER A 182 -6.93 -11.49 -3.57
N ARG A 183 -7.77 -11.47 -2.53
CA ARG A 183 -8.79 -10.42 -2.34
C ARG A 183 -8.18 -9.04 -2.19
N VAL A 184 -7.14 -8.88 -1.35
CA VAL A 184 -6.47 -7.58 -1.16
C VAL A 184 -5.72 -7.16 -2.43
N GLY A 185 -5.03 -8.10 -3.09
CA GLY A 185 -4.42 -7.86 -4.39
C GLY A 185 -5.43 -7.46 -5.46
N ALA A 186 -6.59 -8.13 -5.51
CA ALA A 186 -7.66 -7.79 -6.44
C ALA A 186 -8.26 -6.40 -6.17
N LEU A 187 -8.43 -6.00 -4.91
CA LEU A 187 -8.86 -4.65 -4.56
C LEU A 187 -7.85 -3.60 -5.02
N TRP A 188 -6.55 -3.86 -4.89
CA TRP A 188 -5.52 -2.99 -5.43
C TRP A 188 -5.61 -2.89 -6.97
N LEU A 189 -5.71 -4.01 -7.68
CA LEU A 189 -5.83 -4.04 -9.14
C LEU A 189 -7.11 -3.34 -9.62
N PHE A 190 -8.23 -3.55 -8.92
CA PHE A 190 -9.50 -2.91 -9.24
C PHE A 190 -9.44 -1.39 -9.10
N ASN A 191 -8.91 -0.88 -7.98
CA ASN A 191 -8.74 0.56 -7.78
C ASN A 191 -7.81 1.18 -8.83
N SER A 192 -6.71 0.48 -9.16
CA SER A 192 -5.76 0.94 -10.17
C SER A 192 -6.36 0.92 -11.58
N GLY A 193 -7.14 -0.11 -11.90
CA GLY A 193 -7.82 -0.27 -13.19
C GLY A 193 -8.95 0.75 -13.39
N LEU A 194 -9.75 1.03 -12.36
CA LEU A 194 -10.75 2.10 -12.40
C LEU A 194 -10.10 3.46 -12.68
N ALA A 195 -9.00 3.76 -11.98
CA ALA A 195 -8.28 5.01 -12.19
C ALA A 195 -7.73 5.13 -13.62
N ALA A 196 -7.19 4.04 -14.18
CA ALA A 196 -6.69 4.01 -15.54
C ALA A 196 -7.81 4.19 -16.59
N SER A 197 -8.93 3.50 -16.45
CA SER A 197 -10.06 3.58 -17.37
C SER A 197 -10.71 4.97 -17.39
N ALA A 198 -10.93 5.55 -16.21
CA ALA A 198 -11.50 6.89 -16.09
C ALA A 198 -10.59 7.95 -16.73
N MET A 199 -9.27 7.85 -16.56
CA MET A 199 -8.32 8.75 -17.23
C MET A 199 -8.35 8.62 -18.75
N LYS A 200 -8.39 7.40 -19.28
CA LYS A 200 -8.43 7.17 -20.74
C LYS A 200 -9.64 7.83 -21.39
N LEU A 201 -10.79 7.85 -20.69
CA LEU A 201 -12.01 8.53 -21.14
C LEU A 201 -11.90 10.06 -21.11
N LEU A 202 -11.00 10.63 -20.31
CA LEU A 202 -10.80 12.08 -20.22
C LEU A 202 -9.78 12.60 -21.24
N THR A 203 -8.89 11.73 -21.73
CA THR A 203 -7.77 12.10 -22.61
C THR A 203 -7.98 11.72 -24.07
N GLY A 204 -8.99 10.91 -24.39
CA GLY A 204 -9.35 10.48 -25.75
C GLY A 204 -10.62 11.12 -26.23
#